data_AF-A0A8B6D3Y6-F1
#
_entry.id   AF-A0A8B6D3Y6-F1
#
_cell.length_a   1.000
_cell.length_b   1.000
_cell.length_c   1.000
_cell.angle_alpha   90.00
_cell.angle_beta   90.00
_cell.angle_gamma   90.00
#
_symmetry.space_group_name_H-M   'P 1'
#
loop_
_entity.id
_entity.type
_entity.pdbx_description
1 polymer ?
#
loop_
_entity_poly.entity_id
_entity_poly.type
_entity_poly.pdbx_seq_one_letter_code
_entity_poly.pdbx_strand_id
1 'polypeptide(L)'
;MAGDVRGWFDTSNYPQNHPSGIEAGINKKVLGKFKDECGGVPMREFVGLRAKMYSHVTPAGETKRAKGLKRCVVEKELNHQDYKDCLFNNIEISKEMKLFRSKLHQVPKESTFCSG
;
A
#
# COMPACT_ATOMS: atom_id res chain seq x y z
N MET A 1 -10.49 -4.89 -29.74
CA MET A 1 -10.27 -5.34 -28.34
C MET A 1 -9.86 -4.18 -27.40
N ALA A 2 -10.35 -2.95 -27.61
CA ALA A 2 -10.02 -1.78 -26.76
C ALA A 2 -11.27 -1.11 -26.13
N GLY A 3 -12.48 -1.63 -26.41
CA GLY A 3 -13.73 -1.06 -25.91
C GLY A 3 -13.90 -1.20 -24.39
N ASP A 4 -13.46 -2.32 -23.83
CA ASP A 4 -13.64 -2.61 -22.40
C ASP A 4 -12.78 -1.72 -21.50
N VAL A 5 -11.55 -1.42 -21.93
CA VAL A 5 -10.63 -0.52 -21.20
C VAL A 5 -11.24 0.88 -21.12
N ARG A 6 -11.74 1.39 -22.25
CA ARG A 6 -12.36 2.72 -22.35
C ARG A 6 -13.66 2.82 -21.55
N GLY A 7 -14.40 1.71 -21.46
CA GLY A 7 -15.68 1.65 -20.75
C GLY A 7 -15.56 1.54 -19.24
N TRP A 8 -14.57 0.81 -18.72
CA TRP A 8 -14.54 0.43 -17.30
C TRP A 8 -13.38 1.00 -16.50
N PHE A 9 -12.29 1.41 -17.13
CA PHE A 9 -11.07 1.81 -16.42
C PHE A 9 -10.84 3.32 -16.43
N ASP A 10 -10.40 3.85 -15.29
CA ASP A 10 -9.87 5.20 -15.13
C ASP A 10 -8.38 5.20 -15.45
N THR A 11 -8.05 5.69 -16.65
CA THR A 11 -6.68 5.82 -17.18
C THR A 11 -6.17 7.26 -17.06
N SER A 12 -6.87 8.11 -16.30
CA SER A 12 -6.48 9.52 -16.16
C SER A 12 -5.14 9.74 -15.46
N ASN A 13 -4.67 8.74 -14.73
CA ASN A 13 -3.37 8.75 -14.04
C ASN A 13 -2.22 8.23 -14.91
N TYR A 14 -2.46 7.82 -16.16
CA TYR A 14 -1.41 7.28 -17.02
C TYR A 14 -0.59 8.42 -17.64
N PRO A 15 0.73 8.23 -17.85
CA PRO A 15 1.51 9.17 -18.63
C PRO A 15 1.02 9.17 -20.09
N GLN A 16 1.11 10.32 -20.76
CA GLN A 16 0.68 10.45 -22.18
C GLN A 16 1.42 9.47 -23.10
N ASN A 17 2.69 9.17 -22.79
CA ASN A 17 3.52 8.22 -23.53
C ASN A 17 3.57 6.86 -22.81
N HIS A 18 2.43 6.31 -22.39
CA HIS A 18 2.39 5.01 -21.75
C HIS A 18 2.64 3.89 -22.79
N PRO A 19 3.55 2.93 -22.52
CA PRO A 19 3.95 1.91 -23.50
C PRO A 19 2.82 0.94 -23.91
N SER A 20 1.71 0.89 -23.17
CA SER A 20 0.56 0.04 -23.51
C SER A 20 -0.30 0.58 -24.67
N GLY A 21 -0.07 1.81 -25.14
CA GLY A 21 -0.88 2.42 -26.20
C GLY A 21 -2.33 2.75 -25.80
N ILE A 22 -2.63 2.72 -24.49
CA ILE A 22 -3.95 3.08 -23.95
C ILE A 22 -4.06 4.61 -23.89
N GLU A 23 -5.20 5.14 -24.35
CA GLU A 23 -5.51 6.58 -24.25
C GLU A 23 -5.48 7.03 -22.77
N ALA A 24 -4.55 7.93 -22.44
CA ALA A 24 -4.49 8.57 -21.13
C ALA A 24 -5.54 9.67 -21.00
N GLY A 25 -6.02 9.93 -19.78
CA GLY A 25 -6.96 11.02 -19.50
C GLY A 25 -8.44 10.66 -19.53
N ILE A 26 -8.79 9.38 -19.69
CA ILE A 26 -10.18 8.92 -19.77
C ILE A 26 -10.72 8.56 -18.38
N ASN A 27 -12.03 8.77 -18.17
CA ASN A 27 -12.79 8.35 -16.97
C ASN A 27 -12.31 8.91 -15.62
N LYS A 28 -11.63 10.06 -15.63
CA LYS A 28 -11.07 10.71 -14.43
C LYS A 28 -12.10 10.85 -13.32
N LYS A 29 -11.93 10.11 -12.23
CA LYS A 29 -12.79 10.14 -11.04
C LYS A 29 -14.28 9.85 -11.32
N VAL A 30 -14.59 9.14 -12.42
CA VAL A 30 -15.96 8.69 -12.69
C VAL A 30 -16.30 7.55 -11.73
N LEU A 31 -17.44 7.65 -11.04
CA LEU A 31 -17.89 6.64 -10.09
C LEU A 31 -18.16 5.30 -10.78
N GLY A 32 -17.82 4.20 -10.11
CA GLY A 32 -18.01 2.84 -10.64
C GLY A 32 -16.98 2.41 -11.68
N LYS A 33 -15.92 3.19 -11.92
CA LYS A 33 -14.79 2.82 -12.78
C LYS A 33 -13.62 2.27 -11.97
N PHE A 34 -12.91 1.31 -12.55
CA PHE A 34 -11.72 0.71 -11.97
C PHE A 34 -10.51 1.60 -12.19
N LYS A 35 -9.87 2.01 -11.11
CA LYS A 35 -8.64 2.78 -11.16
C LYS A 35 -7.44 1.87 -11.01
N ASP A 36 -6.39 2.16 -11.76
CA ASP A 36 -5.07 1.61 -11.50
C ASP A 36 -4.37 2.39 -10.37
N GLU A 37 -4.07 1.69 -9.28
CA GLU A 37 -3.42 2.28 -8.09
C GLU A 37 -1.96 2.65 -8.34
N CYS A 38 -1.27 1.99 -9.27
CA CYS A 38 0.14 2.24 -9.59
C CYS A 38 0.31 3.17 -10.80
N GLY A 39 -0.78 3.66 -11.40
CA GLY A 39 -0.72 4.67 -12.46
C GLY A 39 0.05 4.23 -13.71
N GLY A 40 -0.08 2.95 -14.09
CA GLY A 40 0.63 2.36 -15.22
C GLY A 40 2.04 1.86 -14.88
N VAL A 41 2.52 2.06 -13.65
CA VAL A 41 3.81 1.54 -13.21
C VAL A 41 3.65 0.08 -12.77
N PRO A 42 4.35 -0.88 -13.40
CA PRO A 42 4.23 -2.29 -13.01
C PRO A 42 4.79 -2.50 -11.60
N MET A 43 3.99 -3.19 -10.78
CA MET A 43 4.42 -3.66 -9.47
C MET A 43 5.44 -4.79 -9.64
N ARG A 44 6.61 -4.67 -8.98
CA ARG A 44 7.67 -5.68 -9.03
C ARG A 44 7.44 -6.79 -8.03
N GLU A 45 7.06 -6.41 -6.82
CA GLU A 45 6.88 -7.33 -5.70
C GLU A 45 5.68 -6.91 -4.87
N PHE A 46 4.97 -7.90 -4.33
CA PHE A 46 3.82 -7.71 -3.45
C PHE A 46 3.89 -8.72 -2.31
N VAL A 47 3.63 -8.26 -1.09
CA VAL A 47 3.53 -9.09 0.12
C VAL A 47 2.30 -8.66 0.89
N GLY A 48 1.38 -9.59 1.13
CA GLY A 48 0.17 -9.37 1.91
C GLY A 48 0.10 -10.33 3.08
N LEU A 49 0.08 -9.80 4.30
CA LEU A 49 -0.03 -10.59 5.53
C LEU A 49 -1.50 -10.73 5.94
N ARG A 50 -2.23 -9.60 5.96
CA ARG A 50 -3.63 -9.54 6.39
C ARG A 50 -4.40 -8.45 5.65
N ALA A 51 -5.72 -8.45 5.77
CA ALA A 51 -6.57 -7.33 5.34
C ALA A 51 -6.03 -5.98 5.85
N LYS A 52 -5.68 -5.08 4.91
CA LYS A 52 -5.07 -3.77 5.16
C LYS A 52 -3.67 -3.82 5.81
N MET A 53 -2.96 -4.95 5.68
CA MET A 53 -1.56 -5.12 6.07
C MET A 53 -0.78 -5.76 4.91
N TYR A 54 -0.08 -4.93 4.16
CA TYR A 54 0.63 -5.33 2.96
C TYR A 54 1.74 -4.33 2.60
N SER A 55 2.68 -4.77 1.78
CA SER A 55 3.71 -3.93 1.19
C SER A 55 3.91 -4.32 -0.27
N HIS A 56 4.18 -3.33 -1.12
CA HIS A 56 4.54 -3.55 -2.50
C HIS A 56 5.63 -2.62 -2.98
N VAL A 57 6.40 -3.09 -3.95
CA VAL A 57 7.53 -2.36 -4.53
C VAL A 57 7.23 -2.04 -5.99
N THR A 58 7.44 -0.79 -6.35
CA THR A 58 7.41 -0.29 -7.73
C THR A 58 8.79 0.27 -8.09
N PRO A 59 9.11 0.47 -9.38
CA PRO A 59 10.25 1.28 -9.80
C PRO A 59 10.34 2.66 -9.14
N ALA A 60 9.21 3.25 -8.72
CA ALA A 60 9.16 4.56 -8.08
C ALA A 60 9.42 4.50 -6.56
N GLY A 61 9.39 3.32 -5.95
CA GLY A 61 9.60 3.12 -4.52
C GLY A 61 8.68 2.07 -3.90
N GLU A 62 8.80 1.92 -2.59
CA GLU A 62 7.97 1.02 -1.78
C GLU A 62 6.76 1.74 -1.20
N THR A 63 5.63 1.05 -1.16
CA THR A 63 4.42 1.48 -0.46
C THR A 63 4.05 0.43 0.58
N LYS A 64 3.79 0.89 1.81
CA LYS A 64 3.54 0.03 2.97
C LYS A 64 2.22 0.41 3.62
N ARG A 65 1.47 -0.60 4.06
CA ARG A 65 0.26 -0.46 4.86
C ARG A 65 0.33 -1.47 5.99
N ALA A 66 0.13 -0.99 7.22
CA ALA A 66 -0.06 -1.84 8.38
C ALA A 66 -1.18 -1.25 9.24
N LYS A 67 -2.35 -1.89 9.20
CA LYS A 67 -3.50 -1.49 9.99
C LYS A 67 -3.16 -1.53 11.49
N GLY A 68 -3.49 -0.46 12.21
CA GLY A 68 -3.26 -0.35 13.66
C GLY A 68 -1.96 0.38 14.01
N LEU A 69 -1.02 0.48 13.08
CA LEU A 69 0.20 1.26 13.27
C LEU A 69 0.03 2.71 12.81
N LYS A 70 0.73 3.63 13.50
CA LYS A 70 0.82 5.02 13.06
C LYS A 70 1.58 5.10 11.74
N ARG A 71 1.12 5.98 10.85
CA ARG A 71 1.77 6.23 9.55
C ARG A 71 3.26 6.53 9.69
N CYS A 72 3.66 7.35 10.66
CA CYS A 72 5.07 7.68 10.88
C CYS A 72 5.94 6.46 11.22
N VAL A 73 5.39 5.49 11.96
CA VAL A 73 6.08 4.24 12.31
C VAL A 73 6.17 3.35 11.07
N VAL A 74 5.08 3.23 10.30
CA VAL A 74 5.07 2.46 9.04
C VAL A 74 6.07 3.01 8.03
N GLU A 75 6.21 4.34 7.93
CA GLU A 75 7.13 4.95 6.97
C GLU A 75 8.60 4.86 7.41
N LYS A 76 8.90 4.99 8.71
CA LYS A 76 10.27 5.08 9.23
C LYS A 76 10.87 3.79 9.76
N GLU A 77 10.04 2.87 10.26
CA GLU A 77 10.52 1.70 11.02
C GLU A 77 10.19 0.36 10.38
N LEU A 78 9.32 0.33 9.37
CA LEU A 78 9.00 -0.87 8.60
C LEU A 78 9.55 -0.76 7.19
N ASN A 79 10.07 -1.85 6.64
CA ASN A 79 10.56 -1.96 5.28
C ASN A 79 9.87 -3.14 4.56
N HIS A 80 9.94 -3.21 3.23
CA HIS A 80 9.36 -4.35 2.49
C HIS A 80 9.88 -5.73 2.96
N GLN A 81 11.16 -5.82 3.35
CA GLN A 81 11.76 -7.06 3.83
C GLN A 81 11.13 -7.56 5.13
N ASP A 82 10.73 -6.66 6.04
CA ASP A 82 10.06 -7.05 7.29
C ASP A 82 8.77 -7.86 6.99
N TYR A 83 8.03 -7.47 5.95
CA TYR A 83 6.82 -8.20 5.54
C TYR A 83 7.17 -9.57 4.94
N LYS A 84 8.25 -9.67 4.16
CA LYS A 84 8.74 -10.95 3.62
C LYS A 84 9.17 -11.89 4.75
N ASP A 85 9.87 -11.36 5.74
CA ASP A 85 10.35 -12.12 6.89
C ASP A 85 9.18 -12.63 7.74
N CYS A 86 8.15 -11.82 7.96
CA CYS A 86 6.91 -12.29 8.59
C CYS A 86 6.24 -13.41 7.77
N LEU A 87 6.16 -13.26 6.44
CA LEU A 87 5.45 -14.20 5.58
C LEU A 87 6.19 -15.56 5.42
N PHE A 88 7.50 -15.52 5.19
CA PHE A 88 8.28 -16.71 4.84
C PHE A 88 9.00 -17.34 6.03
N ASN A 89 9.42 -16.52 7.00
CA ASN A 89 10.21 -16.98 8.14
C ASN A 89 9.40 -17.04 9.44
N ASN A 90 8.10 -16.69 9.41
CA ASN A 90 7.22 -16.57 10.58
C ASN A 90 7.83 -15.72 11.70
N ILE A 91 8.59 -14.68 11.33
CA ILE A 91 9.22 -13.78 12.29
C ILE A 91 8.15 -12.80 12.79
N GLU A 92 8.01 -12.70 14.12
CA GLU A 92 7.15 -11.71 14.74
C GLU A 92 7.89 -10.37 14.88
N ILE A 93 7.33 -9.32 14.27
CA ILE A 93 7.93 -8.00 14.31
C ILE A 93 7.08 -7.10 15.20
N SER A 94 7.64 -6.61 16.30
CA SER A 94 6.99 -5.65 17.19
C SER A 94 7.59 -4.26 17.00
N LYS A 95 6.73 -3.24 16.90
CA LYS A 95 7.15 -1.83 16.81
C LYS A 95 6.49 -1.01 17.91
N GLU A 96 7.29 -0.16 18.56
CA GLU A 96 6.83 0.73 19.62
C GLU A 96 6.26 2.01 19.01
N MET A 97 5.05 2.39 19.40
CA MET A 97 4.45 3.66 19.00
C MET A 97 4.13 4.52 20.22
N LYS A 98 4.64 5.75 20.21
CA LYS A 98 4.29 6.77 21.22
C LYS A 98 2.89 7.29 20.92
N LEU A 99 1.92 6.97 21.78
CA LEU A 99 0.55 7.47 21.68
C LEU A 99 0.28 8.47 22.80
N PHE A 100 -0.26 9.63 22.44
CA PHE A 100 -0.91 10.50 23.42
C PHE A 100 -2.32 9.97 23.66
N ARG A 101 -2.45 9.09 24.64
CA ARG A 101 -3.74 8.53 25.06
C ARG A 101 -3.71 8.38 26.57
N SER A 102 -4.72 8.88 27.28
CA SER A 102 -4.81 8.62 28.72
C SER A 102 -5.49 7.26 28.93
N LYS A 103 -4.78 6.31 29.54
CA LYS A 103 -5.37 5.12 30.16
C LYS A 103 -5.16 5.27 31.66
N LEU A 104 -6.24 5.35 32.43
CA LEU A 104 -6.17 5.53 33.90
C LEU A 104 -5.24 6.69 34.32
N HIS A 105 -5.36 7.85 33.67
CA HIS A 105 -4.50 9.03 33.87
C HIS A 105 -3.00 8.87 33.52
N GLN A 106 -2.60 7.78 32.86
CA GLN A 106 -1.24 7.59 32.36
C GLN A 106 -1.18 7.63 30.83
N VAL A 107 -0.05 8.08 30.28
CA VAL A 107 0.21 8.07 28.83
C VAL A 107 1.04 6.83 28.49
N PRO A 108 0.45 5.73 27.99
CA PRO A 108 1.17 4.50 27.73
C PRO A 108 1.89 4.55 26.38
N LYS A 109 2.98 3.79 26.29
CA LYS A 109 3.61 3.42 25.02
C LYS A 109 2.95 2.12 24.57
N GLU A 110 2.37 2.07 23.37
CA GLU A 110 1.73 0.85 22.85
C GLU A 110 2.66 0.21 21.83
N SER A 111 2.87 -1.10 21.92
CA SER A 111 3.54 -1.90 20.90
C SER A 111 2.50 -2.68 20.10
N THR A 112 2.63 -2.69 18.78
CA THR A 112 1.79 -3.55 17.92
C THR A 112 2.67 -4.59 17.27
N PHE A 113 2.23 -5.85 17.33
CA PHE A 113 2.86 -6.97 16.67
C PHE A 113 2.33 -7.07 15.25
N CYS A 114 3.24 -7.12 14.28
CA CYS A 114 2.98 -7.63 12.95
C CYS A 114 3.35 -9.11 12.97
N SER A 115 2.35 -9.97 13.04
CA SER A 115 2.47 -11.40 12.80
C SER A 115 1.68 -11.75 11.54
N GLY A 116 2.17 -12.75 10.81
CA GLY A 116 1.52 -13.34 9.63
C GLY A 116 0.24 -14.07 9.98
#